data_AF-A0A935PZ49-F1
#
_entry.id   AF-A0A935PZ49-F1
#
_cell.length_a   1.000
_cell.length_b   1.000
_cell.length_c   1.000
_cell.angle_alpha   90.00
_cell.angle_beta   90.00
_cell.angle_gamma   90.00
#
_symmetry.space_group_name_H-M   'P 1'
#
loop_
_entity.id
_entity.type
_entity.pdbx_description
1 polymer ?
#
loop_
_entity_poly.entity_id
_entity_poly.type
_entity_poly.pdbx_seq_one_letter_code
_entity_poly.pdbx_strand_id
1 'polypeptide(L)' 'MRYVYIGLIVVVTAVVLLFKIQNLTSVTVSLFSMSLTMPVSLLVIGVYILGMLSGSALWSLLRGWLHGATRKVP' A
#
# COMPACT_ATOMS: atom_id res chain seq x y z
N MET A 1 -0.63 -28.58 -28.57
CA MET A 1 -0.05 -27.99 -27.34
C MET A 1 0.27 -26.50 -27.46
N ARG A 2 0.92 -25.99 -28.52
CA ARG A 2 1.29 -24.55 -28.66
C ARG A 2 0.11 -23.56 -28.66
N TYR A 3 -1.03 -23.93 -29.26
CA TYR A 3 -2.23 -23.08 -29.30
C TYR A 3 -2.90 -22.90 -27.93
N VAL A 4 -2.75 -23.88 -27.04
CA VAL A 4 -3.27 -23.80 -25.67
C VAL A 4 -2.49 -22.75 -24.87
N TYR A 5 -1.16 -22.71 -25.01
CA TYR A 5 -0.33 -21.68 -24.38
C TYR A 5 -0.64 -20.27 -24.89
N ILE A 6 -0.86 -20.11 -26.20
CA ILE A 6 -1.23 -18.81 -26.78
C ILE A 6 -2.60 -18.37 -26.26
N GLY A 7 -3.58 -19.28 -26.22
CA GLY A 7 -4.89 -18.99 -25.63
C GLY A 7 -4.78 -18.57 -24.16
N LEU A 8 -3.95 -19.26 -23.38
CA LEU A 8 -3.72 -18.93 -21.98
C LEU A 8 -3.09 -17.53 -21.81
N ILE A 9 -2.10 -17.18 -22.64
CA ILE A 9 -1.48 -15.85 -22.62
C ILE A 9 -2.52 -14.77 -22.94
N VAL A 10 -3.34 -14.96 -23.98
CA VAL A 10 -4.39 -14.01 -24.36
C VAL A 10 -5.41 -13.82 -23.22
N VAL A 11 -5.82 -14.91 -22.56
CA VAL A 11 -6.72 -14.86 -21.41
C VAL A 11 -6.10 -14.10 -20.24
N VAL A 12 -4.84 -14.39 -19.90
CA VAL A 12 -4.12 -13.68 -18.83
C VAL A 12 -3.99 -12.19 -19.16
N THR A 13 -3.63 -11.84 -20.40
CA THR A 13 -3.55 -10.44 -20.85
C THR A 13 -4.90 -9.74 -20.75
N ALA A 14 -6.00 -10.38 -21.18
CA ALA A 14 -7.34 -9.83 -21.07
C ALA A 14 -7.75 -9.60 -19.61
N VAL A 15 -7.45 -10.54 -18.72
CA VAL A 15 -7.69 -10.42 -17.28
C VAL A 15 -6.93 -9.23 -16.69
N VAL A 16 -5.65 -9.06 -17.01
CA VAL A 16 -4.84 -7.91 -16.54
C VAL A 16 -5.39 -6.58 -17.05
N LEU A 17 -5.80 -6.52 -18.32
CA LEU A 17 -6.40 -5.32 -18.92
C LEU A 17 -7.74 -4.97 -18.26
N LEU A 18 -8.60 -5.96 -18.04
CA LEU A 18 -9.86 -5.79 -17.31
C LEU A 18 -9.62 -5.36 -15.87
N PHE A 19 -8.63 -5.94 -15.19
CA PHE A 19 -8.23 -5.52 -13.85
C PHE A 19 -7.81 -4.06 -13.84
N LYS A 20 -7.01 -3.64 -14.83
CA LYS A 20 -6.57 -2.25 -14.99
C LYS A 20 -7.74 -1.31 -15.24
N ILE A 21 -8.71 -1.70 -16.08
CA ILE A 21 -9.89 -0.89 -16.43
C ILE A 21 -10.89 -0.84 -15.27
N GLN A 22 -11.07 -1.91 -14.51
CA GLN A 22 -12.00 -1.96 -13.38
C GLN A 22 -11.44 -1.27 -12.13
N ASN A 23 -10.12 -1.31 -11.91
CA ASN A 23 -9.44 -0.53 -10.87
C ASN A 23 -9.14 0.92 -11.31
N LEU A 24 -9.77 1.39 -12.40
CA LEU A 24 -9.80 2.82 -12.77
C LEU A 24 -10.67 3.65 -11.82
N THR A 25 -11.31 3.06 -10.81
CA THR A 25 -11.91 3.80 -9.68
C THR A 25 -10.79 4.52 -8.93
N SER A 26 -10.43 5.65 -9.50
CA SER A 26 -9.42 6.56 -9.03
C SER A 26 -9.94 7.22 -7.78
N VAL A 27 -9.22 7.06 -6.68
CA VAL A 27 -9.53 7.73 -5.43
C VAL A 27 -8.76 9.04 -5.40
N THR A 28 -9.50 10.11 -5.16
CA THR A 28 -8.94 11.44 -4.91
C THR A 28 -8.77 11.59 -3.41
N VAL A 29 -7.53 11.74 -2.97
CA VAL A 29 -7.19 12.13 -1.60
C VAL A 29 -6.94 13.63 -1.59
N SER A 30 -7.64 14.35 -0.71
CA SER A 30 -7.38 15.77 -0.46
C SER A 30 -6.74 15.96 0.91
N LEU A 31 -5.71 16.80 0.97
CA LEU A 31 -5.03 17.20 2.19
C LEU A 31 -4.79 18.71 2.16
N PHE A 32 -5.52 19.45 2.99
CA PHE A 32 -5.55 20.92 3.02
C PHE A 32 -5.81 21.53 1.63
N SER A 33 -4.77 21.93 0.91
CA SER A 33 -4.86 22.52 -0.44
C SER A 33 -4.34 21.60 -1.56
N MET A 34 -3.84 20.41 -1.22
CA MET A 34 -3.30 19.46 -2.18
C MET A 34 -4.31 18.34 -2.45
N SER A 35 -4.61 18.07 -3.71
CA SER A 35 -5.42 16.93 -4.13
C SER A 35 -4.59 16.00 -5.01
N LEU A 36 -4.74 14.70 -4.79
CA LEU A 36 -3.99 13.70 -5.52
C LEU A 36 -4.92 12.53 -5.88
N THR A 37 -5.07 12.31 -7.18
CA THR A 37 -5.95 11.28 -7.73
C THR A 37 -5.10 10.11 -8.19
N MET A 38 -5.32 8.93 -7.63
CA MET A 38 -4.58 7.71 -7.98
C MET A 38 -5.46 6.47 -7.88
N PRO A 39 -5.10 5.37 -8.57
CA PRO A 39 -5.71 4.05 -8.35
C PRO A 39 -5.61 3.61 -6.89
N VAL A 40 -6.66 3.00 -6.36
CA VAL A 40 -6.72 2.50 -4.97
C VAL A 40 -5.53 1.61 -4.63
N SER A 41 -5.09 0.76 -5.56
CA SER A 41 -3.97 -0.15 -5.35
C SER A 41 -2.66 0.58 -5.02
N LEU A 42 -2.34 1.65 -5.76
CA LEU A 42 -1.16 2.47 -5.50
C LEU A 42 -1.26 3.20 -4.17
N LEU A 43 -2.45 3.68 -3.83
CA LEU A 43 -2.73 4.31 -2.55
C LEU A 43 -2.49 3.35 -1.39
N VAL A 44 -3.03 2.12 -1.46
CA VAL A 44 -2.88 1.10 -0.41
C VAL A 44 -1.42 0.72 -0.23
N ILE A 45 -0.68 0.51 -1.32
CA ILE A 45 0.77 0.20 -1.25
C ILE A 45 1.53 1.36 -0.63
N GLY A 46 1.27 2.60 -1.06
CA GLY A 46 1.92 3.79 -0.52
C GLY A 46 1.65 3.96 0.98
N VAL A 47 0.39 3.86 1.41
CA VAL A 47 0.00 3.94 2.82
C VAL A 47 0.63 2.83 3.64
N TYR A 48 0.70 1.60 3.13
CA TYR A 48 1.32 0.47 3.83
C TYR A 48 2.81 0.71 4.10
N ILE A 49 3.55 1.15 3.09
CA ILE A 49 4.98 1.46 3.23
C ILE A 49 5.18 2.62 4.21
N LEU A 50 4.42 3.70 4.06
CA LEU A 50 4.48 4.85 4.98
C LEU A 50 4.10 4.45 6.41
N GLY A 51 3.10 3.58 6.57
CA GLY A 51 2.68 3.01 7.85
C GLY A 51 3.75 2.13 8.49
N MET A 52 4.47 1.33 7.71
CA MET A 52 5.60 0.54 8.22
C MET A 52 6.75 1.44 8.70
N LEU A 53 7.09 2.49 7.93
CA LEU A 53 8.15 3.43 8.29
C LEU A 53 7.79 4.27 9.52
N SER A 54 6.58 4.84 9.54
CA SER A 54 6.10 5.65 10.67
C SER A 54 5.81 4.79 11.90
N GLY A 55 5.15 3.65 11.74
CA GLY A 55 4.79 2.74 12.81
C GLY A 55 6.00 2.13 13.51
N SER A 56 7.06 1.79 12.77
CA SER A 56 8.32 1.30 13.37
C SER A 56 9.04 2.39 14.17
N ALA A 57 9.07 3.63 13.65
CA ALA A 57 9.62 4.78 14.37
C ALA A 57 8.81 5.11 15.64
N LEU A 58 7.49 5.16 15.54
CA LEU A 58 6.59 5.39 16.67
C LEU A 58 6.72 4.28 17.72
N TRP A 59 6.78 3.01 17.30
CA TRP A 59 6.97 1.88 18.20
C TRP A 59 8.31 1.93 18.93
N SER A 60 9.39 2.31 18.23
CA SER A 60 10.72 2.51 18.81
C SER A 60 10.71 3.59 19.89
N LEU A 61 10.08 4.74 19.61
CA LEU A 61 9.93 5.83 20.55
C LEU A 61 9.09 5.43 21.77
N LEU A 62 7.91 4.86 21.55
CA LEU A 62 7.03 4.36 22.62
C LEU A 62 7.75 3.35 23.51
N ARG A 63 8.48 2.41 22.91
CA ARG A 63 9.28 1.42 23.65
C ARG A 63 10.35 2.09 24.49
N GLY A 64 11.04 3.10 23.97
CA GLY A 64 12.04 3.87 24.71
C GLY A 64 11.45 4.61 25.92
N TRP A 65 10.28 5.21 25.75
CA TRP A 65 9.57 5.94 26.81
C TRP A 65 9.05 4.99 27.90
N LEU A 66 8.50 3.84 27.50
CA LEU A 66 8.08 2.78 28.41
C LEU A 66 9.25 2.20 29.20
N HIS A 67 10.39 1.94 28.56
CA HIS A 67 11.59 1.48 29.26
C HIS A 67 12.15 2.55 30.20
N GLY A 68 12.12 3.83 29.81
CA GLY A 68 12.50 4.95 30.67
C GLY A 68 11.61 5.07 31.91
N ALA A 69 10.29 4.88 31.75
CA ALA A 69 9.34 4.93 32.86
C ALA A 69 9.40 3.70 33.78
N THR A 70 9.77 2.53 33.25
CA THR A 70 9.85 1.27 34.03
C THR A 70 11.23 1.04 34.65
N ARG A 71 12.22 1.88 34.34
CA ARG A 71 13.55 1.81 34.94
C ARG A 71 13.44 2.27 36.40
N LYS A 72 13.25 1.31 37.31
CA LYS A 72 13.40 1.51 38.76
C LYS A 72 14.70 2.26 39.00
N VAL A 73 14.58 3.47 39.51
CA VAL A 73 15.68 4.25 40.08
C VAL A 73 16.23 3.44 41.27
N PRO A 74 17.54 3.17 41.35
CA PRO A 74 18.14 2.53 42.52
C PRO A 74 18.07 3.44 43.75
#